data_AF-A0A936C4D9-F1
#
_entry.id   AF-A0A936C4D9-F1
#
_cell.length_a   1.000
_cell.length_b   1.000
_cell.length_c   1.000
_cell.angle_alpha   90.00
_cell.angle_beta   90.00
_cell.angle_gamma   90.00
#
_symmetry.space_group_name_H-M   'P 1'
#
loop_
_entity.id
_entity.type
_entity.pdbx_description
1 polymer ?
#
loop_
_entity_poly.entity_id
_entity_poly.type
_entity_poly.pdbx_seq_one_letter_code
_entity_poly.pdbx_strand_id
1 'polypeptide(L)'
;MDDYIKRILTSRVYEVVDESPLDELPRLSTRLKRRAFLKREDLHSVFSFKIRGAYNRIANIPEDLRRQGVICASAGNHAQGVALSAERLGIRATIVMPTTTPSIKVEAVRKLGGRTVVVVLVGETFDEAYVEARRLEAQDGLTFVHPFDDPDVIAGQGTIGLEIVRQHASAIDAIFVPVGGGGLIAGLGAYVKYVRPDIKVIGVEPDDAPTLHHALAENARVSLRQVGIFADGVAVRQIGAEPFRLAREVVDEVILVSTDEICAAIKDIFDDTRSIAEPSGALGVAGLKKYAARSDADRNQHSPHDRRPRMGSLIAINSGANMNFDRLRHVAERADLGERKEALLAATIPERPGSFREFSSAIGNRNITEFNYRYSGQDEARVFLGVELTDGLEEQRRLIESLCAKGYQILDLSDNEMAKLHVRYMVGGHATDVANEILYRFEFPERRGALQRFLDGLALGWNISLFHYRNHGSDYGRVLVGMQVPTEERAAFEVYIRELGYVFAEESANPAYAMFLGTRA
;
A
#
# COMPACT_ATOMS: atom_id res chain seq x y z
N MET A 1 14.42 25.52 20.30
CA MET A 1 15.18 24.58 19.44
C MET A 1 16.39 24.00 20.17
N ASP A 2 17.24 24.82 20.77
CA ASP A 2 18.53 24.40 21.38
C ASP A 2 18.44 23.28 22.43
N ASP A 3 17.38 23.26 23.26
CA ASP A 3 17.16 22.18 24.23
C ASP A 3 17.02 20.80 23.54
N TYR A 4 16.29 20.75 22.42
CA TYR A 4 16.14 19.52 21.65
C TYR A 4 17.45 19.08 21.01
N ILE A 5 18.28 20.01 20.53
CA ILE A 5 19.59 19.65 19.96
C ILE A 5 20.45 18.97 21.01
N LYS A 6 20.49 19.52 22.23
CA LYS A 6 21.20 18.90 23.35
C LYS A 6 20.65 17.50 23.63
N ARG A 7 19.32 17.35 23.77
CA ARG A 7 18.68 16.05 24.04
C ARG A 7 18.94 15.01 22.93
N ILE A 8 18.93 15.43 21.66
CA ILE A 8 19.20 14.56 20.50
C ILE A 8 20.65 14.08 20.53
N LEU A 9 21.61 14.99 20.77
CA LEU A 9 23.04 14.66 20.79
C LEU A 9 23.44 13.80 22.00
N THR A 10 22.74 13.92 23.13
CA THR A 10 22.95 13.11 24.34
C THR A 10 21.99 11.92 24.44
N SER A 11 21.26 11.63 23.37
CA SER A 11 20.29 10.54 23.31
C SER A 11 20.96 9.18 23.49
N ARG A 12 20.28 8.27 24.17
CA ARG A 12 20.80 6.94 24.50
C ARG A 12 20.40 5.84 23.50
N VAL A 13 19.86 6.22 22.34
CA VAL A 13 19.28 5.28 21.35
C VAL A 13 20.27 4.21 20.89
N TYR A 14 21.55 4.53 20.78
CA TYR A 14 22.56 3.61 20.26
C TYR A 14 22.92 2.45 21.20
N GLU A 15 22.31 2.38 22.39
CA GLU A 15 22.39 1.20 23.26
C GLU A 15 21.47 0.05 22.78
N VAL A 16 20.54 0.33 21.85
CA VAL A 16 19.58 -0.63 21.27
C VAL A 16 19.45 -0.60 19.75
N VAL A 17 19.90 0.46 19.08
CA VAL A 17 19.91 0.53 17.62
C VAL A 17 21.30 0.84 17.08
N ASP A 18 21.58 0.35 15.89
CA ASP A 18 22.70 0.82 15.07
C ASP A 18 22.26 1.99 14.17
N GLU A 19 23.22 2.72 13.62
CA GLU A 19 22.92 3.72 12.58
C GLU A 19 22.34 3.00 11.35
N SER A 20 21.10 3.33 10.97
CA SER A 20 20.42 2.64 9.87
C SER A 20 20.94 3.11 8.49
N PRO A 21 20.93 2.25 7.46
CA PRO A 21 21.35 2.64 6.11
C PRO A 21 20.55 3.80 5.51
N LEU A 22 21.21 4.58 4.65
CA LEU A 22 20.59 5.55 3.73
C LEU A 22 20.84 5.06 2.30
N ASP A 23 19.92 4.23 1.80
CA ASP A 23 20.07 3.55 0.51
C ASP A 23 19.67 4.49 -0.63
N GLU A 24 20.41 4.49 -1.73
CA GLU A 24 19.92 5.08 -2.98
C GLU A 24 18.86 4.15 -3.60
N LEU A 25 17.80 4.74 -4.17
CA LEU A 25 16.77 4.02 -4.91
C LEU A 25 17.06 4.18 -6.42
N PRO A 26 17.90 3.31 -7.05
CA PRO A 26 18.42 3.58 -8.39
C PRO A 26 17.35 3.59 -9.49
N ARG A 27 16.35 2.69 -9.43
CA ARG A 27 15.26 2.64 -10.41
C ARG A 27 14.37 3.86 -10.26
N LEU A 28 13.97 4.18 -9.03
CA LEU A 28 13.19 5.39 -8.76
C LEU A 28 13.96 6.66 -9.16
N SER A 29 15.26 6.73 -8.84
CA SER A 29 16.12 7.88 -9.16
C SER A 29 16.21 8.09 -10.67
N THR A 30 16.35 7.01 -11.43
CA THR A 30 16.35 7.03 -12.90
C THR A 30 15.00 7.53 -13.44
N ARG A 31 13.89 6.98 -12.92
CA ARG A 31 12.52 7.36 -13.33
C ARG A 31 12.23 8.83 -13.06
N LEU A 32 12.67 9.36 -11.92
CA LEU A 32 12.49 10.75 -11.51
C LEU A 32 13.53 11.71 -12.10
N LYS A 33 14.54 11.20 -12.83
CA LYS A 33 15.71 11.97 -13.29
C LYS A 33 16.36 12.79 -12.16
N ARG A 34 16.33 12.22 -10.94
CA ARG A 34 16.71 12.90 -9.71
C ARG A 34 17.04 11.88 -8.64
N ARG A 35 18.14 12.08 -7.91
CA ARG A 35 18.57 11.15 -6.86
C ARG A 35 17.55 11.10 -5.72
N ALA A 36 17.05 9.91 -5.45
CA ALA A 36 16.14 9.58 -4.38
C ALA A 36 16.80 8.57 -3.45
N PHE A 37 16.69 8.80 -2.14
CA PHE A 37 17.23 7.94 -1.11
C PHE A 37 16.15 7.51 -0.13
N LEU A 38 16.40 6.39 0.54
CA LEU A 38 15.53 5.79 1.54
C LEU A 38 16.30 5.57 2.84
N LYS A 39 15.88 6.25 3.91
CA LYS A 39 16.39 6.00 5.27
C LYS A 39 15.70 4.76 5.85
N ARG A 40 16.46 3.70 6.12
CA ARG A 40 15.99 2.32 6.36
C ARG A 40 15.69 2.02 7.84
N GLU A 41 14.75 2.74 8.43
CA GLU A 41 14.33 2.50 9.82
C GLU A 41 13.51 1.20 10.00
N ASP A 42 13.13 0.55 8.90
CA ASP A 42 12.54 -0.79 8.86
C ASP A 42 13.52 -1.91 9.26
N LEU A 43 14.83 -1.65 9.25
CA LEU A 43 15.86 -2.66 9.55
C LEU A 43 16.17 -2.83 11.04
N HIS A 44 15.56 -2.03 11.91
CA HIS A 44 15.72 -2.20 13.36
C HIS A 44 15.07 -3.50 13.84
N SER A 45 15.46 -3.98 15.02
CA SER A 45 14.97 -5.23 15.63
C SER A 45 13.46 -5.30 15.87
N VAL A 46 12.78 -4.13 15.92
CA VAL A 46 11.31 -4.01 16.02
C VAL A 46 10.66 -3.58 14.71
N PHE A 47 11.41 -3.64 13.61
CA PHE A 47 11.01 -3.30 12.25
C PHE A 47 10.42 -1.90 12.07
N SER A 48 10.82 -0.94 12.90
CA SER A 48 10.38 0.46 12.82
C SER A 48 11.26 1.40 13.65
N PHE A 49 11.14 2.70 13.38
CA PHE A 49 11.87 3.74 14.13
C PHE A 49 11.44 3.89 15.60
N LYS A 50 10.28 3.33 16.00
CA LYS A 50 9.67 3.60 17.31
C LYS A 50 10.55 3.22 18.50
N ILE A 51 11.46 2.26 18.31
CA ILE A 51 12.44 1.87 19.33
C ILE A 51 13.30 3.04 19.81
N ARG A 52 13.62 4.01 18.94
CA ARG A 52 14.49 5.13 19.30
C ARG A 52 13.87 5.98 20.41
N GLY A 53 12.70 6.57 20.17
CA GLY A 53 12.03 7.40 21.18
C GLY A 53 11.54 6.61 22.38
N ALA A 54 11.06 5.37 22.21
CA ALA A 54 10.66 4.53 23.34
C ALA A 54 11.87 4.29 24.27
N TYR A 55 13.00 3.87 23.71
CA TYR A 55 14.20 3.62 24.49
C TYR A 55 14.73 4.89 25.14
N ASN A 56 14.85 5.98 24.39
CA ASN A 56 15.36 7.24 24.93
C ASN A 56 14.50 7.74 26.09
N ARG A 57 13.17 7.64 25.98
CA ARG A 57 12.27 8.02 27.07
C ARG A 57 12.45 7.15 28.31
N ILE A 58 12.52 5.83 28.13
CA ILE A 58 12.61 4.87 29.24
C ILE A 58 13.99 4.94 29.93
N ALA A 59 15.06 5.09 29.14
CA ALA A 59 16.43 5.22 29.64
C ALA A 59 16.67 6.49 30.46
N ASN A 60 15.87 7.54 30.24
CA ASN A 60 15.90 8.80 30.97
C ASN A 60 14.90 8.86 32.14
N ILE A 61 14.15 7.79 32.43
CA ILE A 61 13.30 7.73 33.63
C ILE A 61 14.20 7.78 34.88
N PRO A 62 13.95 8.72 35.82
CA PRO A 62 14.63 8.77 37.12
C PRO A 62 14.57 7.43 37.87
N GLU A 63 15.62 7.11 38.63
CA GLU A 63 15.77 5.79 39.25
C GLU A 63 14.63 5.41 40.21
N ASP A 64 14.09 6.39 40.94
CA ASP A 64 12.96 6.26 41.85
C ASP A 64 11.68 5.82 41.13
N LEU A 65 11.38 6.44 39.97
CA LEU A 65 10.23 6.09 39.14
C LEU A 65 10.46 4.79 38.35
N ARG A 66 11.70 4.48 37.99
CA ARG A 66 12.06 3.29 37.21
C ARG A 66 11.66 1.98 37.91
N ARG A 67 11.70 1.95 39.24
CA ARG A 67 11.32 0.76 40.04
C ARG A 67 9.83 0.44 39.99
N GLN A 68 9.00 1.45 39.76
CA GLN A 68 7.54 1.31 39.64
C GLN A 68 7.19 0.62 38.33
N GLY A 69 7.91 0.94 37.26
CA GLY A 69 7.73 0.37 35.92
C GLY A 69 7.07 1.35 34.96
N VAL A 70 6.88 0.91 33.73
CA VAL A 70 6.33 1.72 32.64
C VAL A 70 5.04 1.14 32.09
N ILE A 71 4.23 1.98 31.47
CA ILE A 71 2.98 1.56 30.82
C ILE A 71 2.78 2.27 29.48
N CYS A 72 2.20 1.58 28.50
CA CYS A 72 1.70 2.22 27.29
C CYS A 72 0.46 1.50 26.76
N ALA A 73 -0.37 2.22 26.00
CA ALA A 73 -1.43 1.63 25.18
C ALA A 73 -0.99 1.60 23.71
N SER A 74 -0.88 0.41 23.13
CA SER A 74 -0.56 0.20 21.70
C SER A 74 -0.58 -1.30 21.38
N ALA A 75 -1.03 -1.64 20.18
CA ALA A 75 -0.96 -3.01 19.63
C ALA A 75 0.03 -3.13 18.45
N GLY A 76 0.84 -2.10 18.18
CA GLY A 76 1.73 -2.02 17.00
C GLY A 76 3.18 -1.63 17.32
N ASN A 77 3.79 -0.89 16.40
CA ASN A 77 5.21 -0.51 16.40
C ASN A 77 5.68 0.10 17.73
N HIS A 78 4.85 0.94 18.37
CA HIS A 78 5.19 1.55 19.66
C HIS A 78 5.29 0.52 20.78
N ALA A 79 4.37 -0.44 20.83
CA ALA A 79 4.37 -1.48 21.86
C ALA A 79 5.59 -2.39 21.75
N GLN A 80 6.01 -2.73 20.54
CA GLN A 80 7.25 -3.46 20.31
C GLN A 80 8.48 -2.66 20.78
N GLY A 81 8.53 -1.36 20.47
CA GLY A 81 9.59 -0.46 20.93
C GLY A 81 9.67 -0.36 22.45
N VAL A 82 8.53 -0.20 23.14
CA VAL A 82 8.47 -0.17 24.62
C VAL A 82 8.87 -1.52 25.21
N ALA A 83 8.38 -2.62 24.66
CA ALA A 83 8.66 -3.96 25.16
C ALA A 83 10.15 -4.31 25.09
N LEU A 84 10.80 -4.07 23.94
CA LEU A 84 12.23 -4.31 23.79
C LEU A 84 13.06 -3.38 24.69
N SER A 85 12.65 -2.12 24.81
CA SER A 85 13.36 -1.15 25.67
C SER A 85 13.29 -1.54 27.14
N ALA A 86 12.11 -1.99 27.60
CA ALA A 86 11.89 -2.46 28.95
C ALA A 86 12.72 -3.71 29.28
N GLU A 87 12.77 -4.67 28.36
CA GLU A 87 13.59 -5.88 28.48
C GLU A 87 15.07 -5.51 28.61
N ARG A 88 15.58 -4.67 27.70
CA ARG A 88 17.00 -4.28 27.66
C ARG A 88 17.46 -3.57 28.93
N LEU A 89 16.58 -2.76 29.53
CA LEU A 89 16.86 -1.96 30.72
C LEU A 89 16.49 -2.69 32.03
N GLY A 90 15.90 -3.89 31.95
CA GLY A 90 15.44 -4.63 33.12
C GLY A 90 14.27 -3.96 33.87
N ILE A 91 13.43 -3.21 33.16
CA ILE A 91 12.31 -2.45 33.73
C ILE A 91 11.00 -3.19 33.45
N ARG A 92 10.12 -3.28 34.45
CA ARG A 92 8.79 -3.87 34.24
C ARG A 92 7.95 -2.96 33.32
N ALA A 93 7.30 -3.55 32.33
CA ALA A 93 6.44 -2.84 31.40
C ALA A 93 5.07 -3.48 31.25
N THR A 94 4.02 -2.66 31.37
CA THR A 94 2.64 -3.03 31.11
C THR A 94 2.24 -2.52 29.73
N ILE A 95 1.85 -3.41 28.82
CA ILE A 95 1.38 -3.05 27.48
C ILE A 95 -0.12 -3.33 27.43
N VAL A 96 -0.94 -2.29 27.31
CA VAL A 96 -2.39 -2.43 27.20
C VAL A 96 -2.79 -2.46 25.73
N MET A 97 -3.58 -3.46 25.35
CA MET A 97 -4.08 -3.67 23.98
C MET A 97 -5.57 -4.01 23.99
N PRO A 98 -6.30 -3.75 22.89
CA PRO A 98 -7.65 -4.26 22.73
C PRO A 98 -7.71 -5.81 22.74
N THR A 99 -8.80 -6.39 23.23
CA THR A 99 -9.08 -7.84 23.18
C THR A 99 -9.19 -8.37 21.75
N THR A 100 -9.54 -7.50 20.81
CA THR A 100 -9.62 -7.76 19.36
C THR A 100 -8.26 -7.80 18.67
N THR A 101 -7.16 -7.54 19.38
CA THR A 101 -5.81 -7.55 18.82
C THR A 101 -5.43 -8.95 18.33
N PRO A 102 -4.98 -9.12 17.07
CA PRO A 102 -4.53 -10.41 16.55
C PRO A 102 -3.45 -11.05 17.44
N SER A 103 -3.56 -12.35 17.69
CA SER A 103 -2.65 -13.11 18.56
C SER A 103 -1.18 -12.93 18.18
N ILE A 104 -0.87 -12.88 16.89
CA ILE A 104 0.48 -12.67 16.37
C ILE A 104 1.12 -11.35 16.85
N LYS A 105 0.34 -10.26 16.99
CA LYS A 105 0.84 -8.97 17.50
C LYS A 105 1.07 -9.03 19.01
N VAL A 106 0.17 -9.70 19.73
CA VAL A 106 0.31 -9.94 21.18
C VAL A 106 1.55 -10.78 21.48
N GLU A 107 1.76 -11.86 20.74
CA GLU A 107 2.90 -12.75 20.86
C GLU A 107 4.22 -12.06 20.51
N ALA A 108 4.25 -11.22 19.47
CA ALA A 108 5.44 -10.43 19.13
C ALA A 108 5.90 -9.54 20.30
N VAL A 109 4.96 -8.84 20.95
CA VAL A 109 5.26 -7.97 22.10
C VAL A 109 5.72 -8.79 23.31
N ARG A 110 5.07 -9.92 23.60
CA ARG A 110 5.49 -10.83 24.68
C ARG A 110 6.89 -11.39 24.43
N LYS A 111 7.20 -11.77 23.19
CA LYS A 111 8.51 -12.31 22.80
C LYS A 111 9.62 -11.27 22.95
N LEU A 112 9.40 -10.04 22.50
CA LEU A 112 10.37 -8.95 22.64
C LEU A 112 10.58 -8.54 24.09
N GLY A 113 9.52 -8.53 24.89
CA GLY A 113 9.56 -8.11 26.29
C GLY A 113 10.02 -9.18 27.29
N GLY A 114 10.03 -10.44 26.89
CA GLY A 114 10.39 -11.57 27.75
C GLY A 114 9.61 -11.57 29.07
N ARG A 115 10.33 -11.71 30.19
CA ARG A 115 9.74 -11.74 31.54
C ARG A 115 9.41 -10.36 32.10
N THR A 116 9.88 -9.28 31.46
CA THR A 116 9.69 -7.91 31.97
C THR A 116 8.36 -7.31 31.54
N VAL A 117 7.72 -7.87 30.51
CA VAL A 117 6.50 -7.35 29.92
C VAL A 117 5.27 -8.16 30.32
N VAL A 118 4.24 -7.44 30.76
CA VAL A 118 2.88 -7.96 30.93
C VAL A 118 1.99 -7.32 29.88
N VAL A 119 1.32 -8.15 29.07
CA VAL A 119 0.30 -7.67 28.13
C VAL A 119 -1.09 -7.80 28.76
N VAL A 120 -1.81 -6.68 28.84
CA VAL A 120 -3.16 -6.60 29.38
C VAL A 120 -4.12 -6.37 28.21
N LEU A 121 -5.05 -7.30 28.00
CA LEU A 121 -6.06 -7.21 26.95
C LEU A 121 -7.37 -6.66 27.53
N VAL A 122 -7.75 -5.44 27.16
CA VAL A 122 -8.94 -4.75 27.68
C VAL A 122 -9.60 -3.93 26.57
N GLY A 123 -10.92 -3.98 26.54
CA GLY A 123 -11.74 -3.24 25.59
C GLY A 123 -11.68 -3.79 24.17
N GLU A 124 -12.62 -3.36 23.34
CA GLU A 124 -12.69 -3.76 21.92
C GLU A 124 -11.95 -2.77 21.01
N THR A 125 -11.70 -1.56 21.51
CA THR A 125 -11.11 -0.43 20.77
C THR A 125 -9.81 0.08 21.39
N PHE A 126 -8.99 0.77 20.57
CA PHE A 126 -7.77 1.43 21.07
C PHE A 126 -8.08 2.48 22.15
N ASP A 127 -9.17 3.22 22.01
CA ASP A 127 -9.56 4.28 22.95
C ASP A 127 -9.88 3.68 24.34
N GLU A 128 -10.56 2.54 24.40
CA GLU A 128 -10.80 1.81 25.65
C GLU A 128 -9.50 1.30 26.28
N ALA A 129 -8.61 0.71 25.47
CA ALA A 129 -7.29 0.28 25.94
C ALA A 129 -6.44 1.46 26.46
N TYR A 130 -6.55 2.63 25.83
CA TYR A 130 -5.88 3.85 26.27
C TYR A 130 -6.42 4.35 27.61
N VAL A 131 -7.75 4.43 27.77
CA VAL A 131 -8.38 4.81 29.03
C VAL A 131 -7.95 3.88 30.16
N GLU A 132 -7.93 2.57 29.91
CA GLU A 132 -7.46 1.60 30.90
C GLU A 132 -5.98 1.78 31.23
N ALA A 133 -5.12 2.04 30.24
CA ALA A 133 -3.71 2.32 30.49
C ALA A 133 -3.51 3.56 31.38
N ARG A 134 -4.29 4.63 31.17
CA ARG A 134 -4.27 5.82 32.03
C ARG A 134 -4.80 5.55 33.44
N ARG A 135 -5.79 4.65 33.57
CA ARG A 135 -6.32 4.23 34.88
C ARG A 135 -5.27 3.44 35.67
N LEU A 136 -4.61 2.47 35.04
CA LEU A 136 -3.54 1.66 35.64
C LEU A 136 -2.29 2.50 35.95
N GLU A 137 -1.95 3.47 35.08
CA GLU A 137 -0.90 4.45 35.35
C GLU A 137 -1.13 5.15 36.70
N ALA A 138 -2.33 5.70 36.92
CA ALA A 138 -2.67 6.41 38.14
C ALA A 138 -2.78 5.49 39.35
N GLN A 139 -3.31 4.27 39.18
CA GLN A 139 -3.49 3.31 40.27
C GLN A 139 -2.16 2.74 40.78
N ASP A 140 -1.28 2.33 39.87
CA ASP A 140 -0.07 1.56 40.19
C ASP A 140 1.19 2.44 40.21
N GLY A 141 1.07 3.73 39.91
CA GLY A 141 2.17 4.69 39.88
C GLY A 141 3.14 4.43 38.72
N LEU A 142 2.67 3.90 37.59
CA LEU A 142 3.52 3.58 36.44
C LEU A 142 3.84 4.84 35.64
N THR A 143 4.99 4.88 34.97
CA THR A 143 5.31 5.97 34.04
C THR A 143 4.73 5.68 32.66
N PHE A 144 3.81 6.52 32.17
CA PHE A 144 3.26 6.37 30.82
C PHE A 144 4.26 6.78 29.74
N VAL A 145 4.53 5.87 28.80
CA VAL A 145 5.44 6.11 27.66
C VAL A 145 4.61 6.49 26.44
N HIS A 146 4.50 7.80 26.16
CA HIS A 146 3.70 8.29 25.06
C HIS A 146 4.31 7.88 23.70
N PRO A 147 3.49 7.50 22.69
CA PRO A 147 4.00 7.16 21.35
C PRO A 147 4.65 8.30 20.55
N PHE A 148 4.54 9.56 20.99
CA PHE A 148 5.00 10.73 20.22
C PHE A 148 5.00 12.06 20.98
N ASP A 149 4.05 12.31 21.89
CA ASP A 149 3.85 13.60 22.58
C ASP A 149 4.65 13.66 23.88
N ASP A 150 5.97 13.48 23.77
CA ASP A 150 6.90 13.50 24.89
C ASP A 150 8.28 14.02 24.40
N PRO A 151 8.93 14.97 25.10
CA PRO A 151 10.19 15.55 24.66
C PRO A 151 11.34 14.54 24.46
N ASP A 152 11.45 13.51 25.30
CA ASP A 152 12.51 12.52 25.15
C ASP A 152 12.20 11.54 24.02
N VAL A 153 10.91 11.25 23.79
CA VAL A 153 10.49 10.48 22.62
C VAL A 153 10.84 11.23 21.34
N ILE A 154 10.48 12.52 21.25
CA ILE A 154 10.78 13.40 20.11
C ILE A 154 12.30 13.49 19.89
N ALA A 155 13.08 13.70 20.94
CA ALA A 155 14.54 13.75 20.85
C ALA A 155 15.15 12.41 20.39
N GLY A 156 14.59 11.28 20.84
CA GLY A 156 14.99 9.96 20.34
C GLY A 156 14.78 9.85 18.83
N GLN A 157 13.64 10.32 18.31
CA GLN A 157 13.37 10.30 16.86
C GLN A 157 14.24 11.28 16.08
N GLY A 158 14.62 12.41 16.70
CA GLY A 158 15.50 13.40 16.09
C GLY A 158 16.89 12.89 15.73
N THR A 159 17.33 11.77 16.34
CA THR A 159 18.57 11.09 15.96
C THR A 159 18.58 10.62 14.50
N ILE A 160 17.41 10.41 13.89
CA ILE A 160 17.33 10.08 12.46
C ILE A 160 17.76 11.29 11.60
N GLY A 161 17.40 12.51 12.00
CA GLY A 161 17.86 13.73 11.34
C GLY A 161 19.38 13.91 11.47
N LEU A 162 19.93 13.59 12.65
CA LEU A 162 21.38 13.55 12.89
C LEU A 162 22.08 12.60 11.93
N GLU A 163 21.58 11.38 11.79
CA GLU A 163 22.16 10.38 10.90
C GLU A 163 22.07 10.80 9.43
N ILE A 164 20.91 11.27 8.96
CA ILE A 164 20.73 11.69 7.56
C ILE A 164 21.74 12.79 7.18
N VAL A 165 21.89 13.81 8.02
CA VAL A 165 22.82 14.92 7.75
C VAL A 165 24.28 14.44 7.74
N ARG A 166 24.63 13.45 8.57
CA ARG A 166 25.97 12.84 8.58
C ARG A 166 26.22 11.94 7.36
N GLN A 167 25.25 11.13 6.99
CA GLN A 167 25.34 10.13 5.92
C GLN A 167 25.34 10.76 4.52
N HIS A 168 24.74 11.94 4.35
CA HIS A 168 24.61 12.59 3.05
C HIS A 168 25.25 13.99 3.01
N ALA A 169 26.53 14.04 2.67
CA ALA A 169 27.30 15.29 2.58
C ALA A 169 26.90 16.20 1.38
N SER A 170 26.22 15.65 0.37
CA SER A 170 25.78 16.42 -0.81
C SER A 170 24.56 17.30 -0.50
N ALA A 171 24.18 18.17 -1.45
CA ALA A 171 22.98 18.99 -1.31
C ALA A 171 21.72 18.11 -1.21
N ILE A 172 20.88 18.36 -0.21
CA ILE A 172 19.55 17.77 -0.03
C ILE A 172 18.54 18.87 -0.29
N ASP A 173 17.55 18.62 -1.13
CA ASP A 173 16.45 19.57 -1.35
C ASP A 173 15.34 19.37 -0.32
N ALA A 174 14.91 18.12 -0.12
CA ALA A 174 13.80 17.80 0.77
C ALA A 174 13.93 16.42 1.42
N ILE A 175 13.48 16.35 2.68
CA ILE A 175 13.27 15.13 3.45
C ILE A 175 11.76 14.94 3.65
N PHE A 176 11.25 13.79 3.22
CA PHE A 176 9.84 13.42 3.30
C PHE A 176 9.61 12.51 4.50
N VAL A 177 8.80 13.00 5.44
CA VAL A 177 8.61 12.37 6.74
C VAL A 177 7.17 11.93 6.91
N PRO A 178 6.87 10.64 7.17
CA PRO A 178 5.52 10.21 7.48
C PRO A 178 5.02 10.85 8.78
N VAL A 179 3.79 11.35 8.77
CA VAL A 179 3.19 12.04 9.91
C VAL A 179 1.94 11.31 10.38
N GLY A 180 1.98 10.85 11.64
CA GLY A 180 0.81 10.52 12.43
C GLY A 180 0.71 11.51 13.59
N GLY A 181 1.13 11.11 14.79
CA GLY A 181 1.15 12.02 15.96
C GLY A 181 2.25 13.09 15.95
N GLY A 182 3.11 13.13 14.93
CA GLY A 182 4.09 14.20 14.70
C GLY A 182 5.46 14.04 15.35
N GLY A 183 5.66 13.08 16.26
CA GLY A 183 6.92 12.97 17.01
C GLY A 183 8.18 12.80 16.14
N LEU A 184 8.06 12.07 15.03
CA LEU A 184 9.17 11.87 14.08
C LEU A 184 9.55 13.17 13.36
N ILE A 185 8.58 13.83 12.72
CA ILE A 185 8.83 15.06 11.94
C ILE A 185 9.27 16.22 12.84
N ALA A 186 8.74 16.30 14.06
CA ALA A 186 9.16 17.30 15.03
C ALA A 186 10.63 17.12 15.44
N GLY A 187 11.02 15.91 15.82
CA GLY A 187 12.38 15.62 16.26
C GLY A 187 13.40 15.74 15.14
N LEU A 188 13.10 15.13 13.99
CA LEU A 188 13.97 15.18 12.81
C LEU A 188 14.09 16.62 12.29
N GLY A 189 12.97 17.31 12.16
CA GLY A 189 12.93 18.68 11.67
C GLY A 189 13.71 19.63 12.58
N ALA A 190 13.60 19.46 13.90
CA ALA A 190 14.37 20.25 14.87
C ALA A 190 15.88 20.16 14.63
N TYR A 191 16.42 18.95 14.42
CA TYR A 191 17.84 18.77 14.14
C TYR A 191 18.23 19.30 12.76
N VAL A 192 17.47 18.94 11.73
CA VAL A 192 17.76 19.30 10.34
C VAL A 192 17.75 20.82 10.17
N LYS A 193 16.72 21.53 10.67
CA LYS A 193 16.64 22.98 10.54
C LYS A 193 17.71 23.72 11.34
N TYR A 194 18.20 23.14 12.43
CA TYR A 194 19.29 23.72 13.20
C TYR A 194 20.64 23.64 12.46
N VAL A 195 20.95 22.51 11.82
CA VAL A 195 22.27 22.29 11.18
C VAL A 195 22.28 22.70 9.70
N ARG A 196 21.16 22.50 9.00
CA ARG A 196 20.99 22.69 7.55
C ARG A 196 19.59 23.29 7.26
N PRO A 197 19.35 24.57 7.62
CA PRO A 197 18.05 25.23 7.45
C PRO A 197 17.59 25.32 5.98
N ASP A 198 18.52 25.16 5.03
CA ASP A 198 18.26 25.11 3.59
C ASP A 198 17.44 23.89 3.15
N ILE A 199 17.47 22.80 3.92
CA ILE A 199 16.77 21.55 3.60
C ILE A 199 15.29 21.70 3.95
N LYS A 200 14.41 21.37 2.99
CA LYS A 200 12.97 21.29 3.24
C LYS A 200 12.63 20.03 4.05
N VAL A 201 11.80 20.17 5.05
CA VAL A 201 11.20 19.07 5.82
C VAL A 201 9.72 19.04 5.47
N ILE A 202 9.32 18.01 4.72
CA ILE A 202 7.99 17.88 4.16
C ILE A 202 7.27 16.74 4.89
N GLY A 203 6.15 17.05 5.52
CA GLY A 203 5.27 16.03 6.10
C GLY A 203 4.50 15.29 5.02
N VAL A 204 4.29 13.99 5.20
CA VAL A 204 3.44 13.20 4.32
C VAL A 204 2.37 12.49 5.14
N GLU A 205 1.11 12.74 4.80
CA GLU A 205 -0.07 12.17 5.46
C GLU A 205 -0.96 11.49 4.41
N PRO A 206 -1.70 10.43 4.78
CA PRO A 206 -2.76 9.94 3.93
C PRO A 206 -3.91 10.97 3.88
N ASP A 207 -4.58 11.06 2.73
CA ASP A 207 -5.70 11.98 2.52
C ASP A 207 -6.91 11.70 3.43
N ASP A 208 -7.00 10.48 3.97
CA ASP A 208 -8.02 10.04 4.92
C ASP A 208 -7.58 10.12 6.41
N ALA A 209 -6.36 10.57 6.71
CA ALA A 209 -5.94 10.99 8.06
C ALA A 209 -5.02 12.24 8.09
N PRO A 210 -5.45 13.40 7.53
CA PRO A 210 -4.63 14.61 7.37
C PRO A 210 -4.47 15.48 8.64
N THR A 211 -3.86 14.94 9.72
CA THR A 211 -3.80 15.63 11.02
C THR A 211 -3.01 16.94 11.03
N LEU A 212 -1.74 16.91 10.66
CA LEU A 212 -0.83 18.05 10.68
C LEU A 212 -1.22 19.04 9.58
N HIS A 213 -1.66 18.55 8.42
CA HIS A 213 -2.16 19.39 7.34
C HIS A 213 -3.31 20.30 7.84
N HIS A 214 -4.35 19.73 8.46
CA HIS A 214 -5.42 20.53 9.04
C HIS A 214 -4.94 21.41 10.19
N ALA A 215 -4.06 20.90 11.05
CA ALA A 215 -3.58 21.67 12.19
C ALA A 215 -2.78 22.92 11.79
N LEU A 216 -1.98 22.81 10.72
CA LEU A 216 -1.23 23.95 10.15
C LEU A 216 -2.17 24.94 9.45
N ALA A 217 -3.14 24.45 8.67
CA ALA A 217 -4.10 25.29 7.98
C ALA A 217 -4.96 26.13 8.95
N GLU A 218 -5.40 25.53 10.05
CA GLU A 218 -6.20 26.18 11.10
C GLU A 218 -5.34 26.88 12.16
N ASN A 219 -4.01 26.72 12.09
CA ASN A 219 -3.05 27.18 13.09
C ASN A 219 -3.41 26.74 14.54
N ALA A 220 -4.07 25.58 14.67
CA ALA A 220 -4.54 25.01 15.93
C ALA A 220 -4.70 23.50 15.79
N ARG A 221 -4.58 22.74 16.89
CA ARG A 221 -4.76 21.28 16.85
C ARG A 221 -6.24 20.92 16.65
N VAL A 222 -6.56 20.29 15.53
CA VAL A 222 -7.91 19.83 15.20
C VAL A 222 -8.03 18.33 15.44
N SER A 223 -9.17 17.87 15.96
CA SER A 223 -9.47 16.45 16.09
C SER A 223 -10.35 15.99 14.92
N LEU A 224 -9.87 14.97 14.20
CA LEU A 224 -10.57 14.36 13.09
C LEU A 224 -11.74 13.50 13.60
N ARG A 225 -12.87 13.57 12.89
CA ARG A 225 -14.05 12.76 13.21
C ARG A 225 -13.79 11.26 12.99
N GLN A 226 -13.11 10.94 11.90
CA GLN A 226 -12.74 9.59 11.50
C GLN A 226 -11.36 9.63 10.84
N VAL A 227 -10.69 8.50 10.83
CA VAL A 227 -9.39 8.30 10.18
C VAL A 227 -9.39 6.99 9.41
N GLY A 228 -8.75 6.98 8.25
CA GLY A 228 -8.46 5.76 7.52
C GLY A 228 -7.58 4.80 8.32
N ILE A 229 -7.73 3.51 8.06
CA ILE A 229 -6.98 2.43 8.74
C ILE A 229 -6.03 1.66 7.81
N PHE A 230 -5.87 2.14 6.58
CA PHE A 230 -4.95 1.53 5.64
C PHE A 230 -3.50 1.71 6.10
N ALA A 231 -3.11 2.95 6.41
CA ALA A 231 -1.85 3.31 7.06
C ALA A 231 -2.03 3.45 8.58
N ASP A 232 -2.19 2.32 9.26
CA ASP A 232 -2.51 2.24 10.70
C ASP A 232 -1.50 2.95 11.61
N GLY A 233 -0.21 2.92 11.26
CA GLY A 233 0.86 3.63 12.00
C GLY A 233 0.74 5.17 12.02
N VAL A 234 -0.05 5.75 11.10
CA VAL A 234 -0.33 7.19 11.04
C VAL A 234 -1.80 7.54 11.22
N ALA A 235 -2.66 6.55 11.50
CA ALA A 235 -4.09 6.73 11.75
C ALA A 235 -4.35 7.39 13.12
N VAL A 236 -3.93 8.65 13.27
CA VAL A 236 -4.03 9.44 14.49
C VAL A 236 -5.15 10.47 14.32
N ARG A 237 -6.00 10.66 15.32
CA ARG A 237 -7.12 11.61 15.22
C ARG A 237 -6.72 13.07 15.44
N GLN A 238 -5.70 13.31 16.25
CA GLN A 238 -5.24 14.65 16.59
C GLN A 238 -3.72 14.62 16.79
N ILE A 239 -3.04 15.57 16.16
CA ILE A 239 -1.59 15.76 16.29
C ILE A 239 -1.19 16.03 17.76
N GLY A 240 -0.01 15.57 18.19
CA GLY A 240 0.49 15.84 19.55
C GLY A 240 0.67 17.34 19.84
N ALA A 241 0.58 17.72 21.11
CA ALA A 241 0.76 19.10 21.56
C ALA A 241 2.17 19.62 21.25
N GLU A 242 3.18 18.92 21.75
CA GLU A 242 4.57 19.31 21.61
C GLU A 242 5.09 19.09 20.18
N PRO A 243 4.75 17.98 19.49
CA PRO A 243 5.04 17.85 18.07
C PRO A 243 4.47 18.97 17.21
N PHE A 244 3.22 19.41 17.45
CA PHE A 244 2.63 20.51 16.70
C PHE A 244 3.34 21.84 16.96
N ARG A 245 3.71 22.11 18.23
CA ARG A 245 4.47 23.31 18.59
C ARG A 245 5.77 23.40 17.78
N LEU A 246 6.52 22.30 17.70
CA LEU A 246 7.76 22.21 16.92
C LEU A 246 7.50 22.23 15.41
N ALA A 247 6.48 21.52 14.94
CA ALA A 247 6.18 21.40 13.51
C ALA A 247 5.95 22.78 12.85
N ARG A 248 5.32 23.71 13.56
CA ARG A 248 5.12 25.10 13.09
C ARG A 248 6.42 25.84 12.80
N GLU A 249 7.53 25.44 13.43
CA GLU A 249 8.85 26.05 13.24
C GLU A 249 9.69 25.31 12.18
N VAL A 250 9.46 23.99 12.00
CA VAL A 250 10.40 23.14 11.26
C VAL A 250 9.85 22.54 9.97
N VAL A 251 8.54 22.53 9.77
CA VAL A 251 7.88 21.91 8.60
C VAL A 251 7.61 22.97 7.54
N ASP A 252 8.06 22.71 6.31
CA ASP A 252 7.91 23.64 5.18
C ASP A 252 6.58 23.42 4.42
N GLU A 253 6.14 22.16 4.30
CA GLU A 253 4.91 21.78 3.58
C GLU A 253 4.40 20.43 4.12
N VAL A 254 3.10 20.16 3.95
CA VAL A 254 2.52 18.82 4.11
C VAL A 254 1.88 18.37 2.81
N ILE A 255 2.23 17.17 2.34
CA ILE A 255 1.69 16.54 1.14
C ILE A 255 0.72 15.44 1.55
N LEU A 256 -0.50 15.48 1.00
CA LEU A 256 -1.48 14.42 1.14
C LEU A 256 -1.33 13.39 0.01
N VAL A 257 -1.42 12.11 0.36
CA VAL A 257 -1.35 10.99 -0.59
C VAL A 257 -2.52 10.03 -0.43
N SER A 258 -2.99 9.48 -1.54
CA SER A 258 -4.05 8.48 -1.56
C SER A 258 -3.53 7.08 -1.24
N THR A 259 -4.44 6.16 -0.93
CA THR A 259 -4.13 4.73 -0.75
C THR A 259 -3.40 4.13 -1.96
N ASP A 260 -3.80 4.50 -3.18
CA ASP A 260 -3.18 3.99 -4.41
C ASP A 260 -1.74 4.50 -4.58
N GLU A 261 -1.48 5.77 -4.24
CA GLU A 261 -0.13 6.34 -4.22
C GLU A 261 0.77 5.65 -3.18
N ILE A 262 0.21 5.26 -2.01
CA ILE A 262 0.92 4.48 -0.99
C ILE A 262 1.25 3.07 -1.51
N CYS A 263 0.30 2.37 -2.12
CA CYS A 263 0.52 1.04 -2.69
C CYS A 263 1.62 1.04 -3.76
N ALA A 264 1.59 2.03 -4.66
CA ALA A 264 2.63 2.23 -5.66
C ALA A 264 4.01 2.48 -5.02
N ALA A 265 4.06 3.23 -3.92
CA ALA A 265 5.30 3.47 -3.19
C ALA A 265 5.86 2.21 -2.49
N ILE A 266 4.99 1.35 -1.93
CA ILE A 266 5.42 0.04 -1.38
C ILE A 266 6.08 -0.78 -2.50
N LYS A 267 5.45 -0.82 -3.68
CA LYS A 267 5.96 -1.53 -4.85
C LYS A 267 7.33 -0.98 -5.29
N ASP A 268 7.49 0.34 -5.33
CA ASP A 268 8.78 0.97 -5.67
C ASP A 268 9.90 0.60 -4.70
N ILE A 269 9.61 0.63 -3.39
CA ILE A 269 10.58 0.20 -2.37
C ILE A 269 10.97 -1.26 -2.60
N PHE A 270 10.00 -2.15 -2.84
CA PHE A 270 10.27 -3.55 -3.15
C PHE A 270 11.10 -3.73 -4.42
N ASP A 271 10.81 -2.96 -5.47
CA ASP A 271 11.50 -3.07 -6.75
C ASP A 271 12.96 -2.61 -6.69
N ASP A 272 13.30 -1.62 -5.85
CA ASP A 272 14.67 -1.15 -5.66
C ASP A 272 15.44 -1.93 -4.59
N THR A 273 14.79 -2.30 -3.48
CA THR A 273 15.48 -2.80 -2.27
C THR A 273 15.16 -4.25 -1.92
N ARG A 274 14.17 -4.87 -2.60
CA ARG A 274 13.62 -6.19 -2.25
C ARG A 274 13.09 -6.29 -0.82
N SER A 275 12.81 -5.15 -0.19
CA SER A 275 12.24 -5.04 1.15
C SER A 275 10.77 -4.65 1.07
N ILE A 276 9.96 -5.15 2.00
CA ILE A 276 8.54 -4.86 2.08
C ILE A 276 8.31 -3.80 3.14
N ALA A 277 7.84 -2.62 2.73
CA ALA A 277 7.40 -1.57 3.65
C ALA A 277 5.95 -1.81 4.08
N GLU A 278 5.62 -1.42 5.32
CA GLU A 278 4.21 -1.26 5.71
C GLU A 278 3.65 0.02 5.05
N PRO A 279 2.31 0.20 4.99
CA PRO A 279 1.74 1.37 4.31
C PRO A 279 2.24 2.71 4.86
N SER A 280 2.37 2.84 6.18
CA SER A 280 2.96 4.03 6.82
C SER A 280 4.44 4.21 6.47
N GLY A 281 5.19 3.11 6.31
CA GLY A 281 6.58 3.11 5.89
C GLY A 281 6.80 3.63 4.47
N ALA A 282 5.82 3.45 3.58
CA ALA A 282 5.91 3.89 2.20
C ALA A 282 5.48 5.35 1.96
N LEU A 283 4.84 6.01 2.93
CA LEU A 283 4.33 7.39 2.80
C LEU A 283 5.42 8.37 2.33
N GLY A 284 6.62 8.30 2.92
CA GLY A 284 7.73 9.19 2.53
C GLY A 284 8.05 9.10 1.04
N VAL A 285 8.03 7.89 0.47
CA VAL A 285 8.28 7.66 -0.97
C VAL A 285 7.09 8.14 -1.81
N ALA A 286 5.85 7.93 -1.37
CA ALA A 286 4.66 8.43 -2.06
C ALA A 286 4.67 9.97 -2.16
N GLY A 287 4.94 10.66 -1.05
CA GLY A 287 5.05 12.13 -1.03
C GLY A 287 6.22 12.64 -1.89
N LEU A 288 7.36 11.95 -1.85
CA LEU A 288 8.53 12.24 -2.69
C LEU A 288 8.18 12.19 -4.19
N LYS A 289 7.49 11.14 -4.64
CA LYS A 289 7.05 10.99 -6.04
C LYS A 289 6.12 12.14 -6.45
N LYS A 290 5.16 12.48 -5.60
CA LYS A 290 4.19 13.54 -5.86
C LYS A 290 4.86 14.92 -5.95
N TYR A 291 5.81 15.19 -5.06
CA TYR A 291 6.62 16.41 -5.09
C TYR A 291 7.49 16.52 -6.35
N ALA A 292 8.13 15.43 -6.76
CA ALA A 292 8.93 15.38 -7.98
C ALA A 292 8.07 15.66 -9.22
N ALA A 293 6.88 15.05 -9.32
CA ALA A 293 5.95 15.27 -10.44
C ALA A 293 5.47 16.74 -10.54
N ARG A 294 5.14 17.38 -9.41
CA ARG A 294 4.77 18.81 -9.37
C ARG A 294 5.92 19.69 -9.87
N SER A 295 7.14 19.40 -9.40
CA SER A 295 8.34 20.15 -9.79
C SER A 295 8.64 20.06 -11.29
N ASP A 296 8.36 18.91 -11.91
CA ASP A 296 8.54 18.70 -13.36
C ASP A 296 7.46 19.42 -14.19
N ALA A 297 6.21 19.45 -13.72
CA ALA A 297 5.13 20.20 -14.38
C ALA A 297 5.42 21.70 -14.43
N ASP A 298 5.95 22.27 -13.34
CA ASP A 298 6.35 23.68 -13.30
C ASP A 298 7.55 23.96 -14.21
N ARG A 299 8.47 23.00 -14.39
CA ARG A 299 9.62 23.11 -15.30
C ARG A 299 9.19 23.21 -16.76
N ASN A 300 8.22 22.39 -17.17
CA ASN A 300 7.74 22.38 -18.56
C ASN A 300 7.01 23.69 -18.96
N GLN A 301 6.67 24.53 -17.99
CA GLN A 301 6.06 25.85 -18.23
C GLN A 301 7.09 26.99 -18.35
N HIS A 302 8.36 26.76 -18.00
CA HIS A 302 9.42 27.79 -18.01
C HIS A 302 10.45 27.57 -19.13
N SER A 303 10.98 28.68 -19.67
CA SER A 303 11.85 28.67 -20.85
C SER A 303 13.18 27.91 -20.62
N PRO A 304 13.68 27.10 -21.58
CA PRO A 304 14.88 26.26 -21.43
C PRO A 304 16.21 26.99 -21.18
N HIS A 305 16.21 28.33 -21.19
CA HIS A 305 17.41 29.17 -21.04
C HIS A 305 17.71 29.62 -19.62
N ASP A 306 16.86 29.26 -18.65
CA ASP A 306 17.10 29.60 -17.25
C ASP A 306 18.02 28.53 -16.61
N ARG A 307 19.31 28.87 -16.42
CA ARG A 307 20.29 28.01 -15.73
C ARG A 307 19.93 27.91 -14.24
N ARG A 308 18.93 27.09 -13.92
CA ARG A 308 18.54 26.84 -12.53
C ARG A 308 19.61 26.00 -11.81
N PRO A 309 19.84 26.25 -10.51
CA PRO A 309 20.83 25.51 -9.72
C PRO A 309 20.56 24.00 -9.74
N ARG A 310 21.63 23.20 -9.63
CA ARG A 310 21.54 21.74 -9.45
C ARG A 310 20.64 21.45 -8.25
N MET A 311 19.51 20.79 -8.48
CA MET A 311 18.62 20.38 -7.40
C MET A 311 19.29 19.34 -6.51
N GLY A 312 19.14 19.49 -5.21
CA GLY A 312 19.59 18.51 -4.23
C GLY A 312 18.83 17.20 -4.32
N SER A 313 19.36 16.18 -3.63
CA SER A 313 18.75 14.87 -3.49
C SER A 313 17.42 14.95 -2.73
N LEU A 314 16.55 13.98 -2.99
CA LEU A 314 15.31 13.76 -2.24
C LEU A 314 15.51 12.57 -1.30
N ILE A 315 15.06 12.69 -0.05
CA ILE A 315 15.22 11.62 0.95
C ILE A 315 13.85 11.28 1.53
N ALA A 316 13.44 10.02 1.40
CA ALA A 316 12.26 9.48 2.07
C ALA A 316 12.66 8.64 3.29
N ILE A 317 11.77 8.53 4.26
CA ILE A 317 11.95 7.65 5.43
C ILE A 317 11.08 6.42 5.26
N ASN A 318 11.68 5.24 5.26
CA ASN A 318 10.95 4.00 5.48
C ASN A 318 10.75 3.80 6.98
N SER A 319 9.61 4.23 7.51
CA SER A 319 9.36 4.25 8.95
C SER A 319 9.09 2.88 9.57
N GLY A 320 8.76 1.86 8.77
CA GLY A 320 8.52 0.52 9.31
C GLY A 320 8.05 -0.51 8.28
N ALA A 321 8.00 -1.77 8.73
CA ALA A 321 7.70 -2.94 7.90
C ALA A 321 6.74 -3.96 8.55
N ASN A 322 6.02 -3.57 9.62
CA ASN A 322 5.13 -4.48 10.35
C ASN A 322 3.74 -4.56 9.69
N MET A 323 3.65 -5.29 8.58
CA MET A 323 2.39 -5.54 7.86
C MET A 323 2.01 -7.02 7.86
N ASN A 324 0.70 -7.33 7.89
CA ASN A 324 0.23 -8.70 7.66
C ASN A 324 0.45 -9.10 6.20
N PHE A 325 0.96 -10.30 5.96
CA PHE A 325 1.23 -10.84 4.62
C PHE A 325 0.00 -10.82 3.71
N ASP A 326 -1.21 -11.10 4.24
CA ASP A 326 -2.46 -11.07 3.46
C ASP A 326 -2.75 -9.69 2.84
N ARG A 327 -2.27 -8.60 3.47
CA ARG A 327 -2.44 -7.24 2.93
C ARG A 327 -1.63 -7.03 1.66
N LEU A 328 -0.59 -7.82 1.39
CA LEU A 328 0.21 -7.69 0.16
C LEU A 328 -0.63 -7.93 -1.09
N ARG A 329 -1.63 -8.81 -1.02
CA ARG A 329 -2.56 -9.01 -2.14
C ARG A 329 -3.28 -7.71 -2.49
N HIS A 330 -3.83 -7.03 -1.48
CA HIS A 330 -4.51 -5.75 -1.68
C HIS A 330 -3.55 -4.68 -2.21
N VAL A 331 -2.33 -4.63 -1.68
CA VAL A 331 -1.28 -3.70 -2.14
C VAL A 331 -0.93 -3.96 -3.60
N ALA A 332 -0.72 -5.22 -4.00
CA ALA A 332 -0.38 -5.58 -5.38
C ALA A 332 -1.52 -5.18 -6.34
N GLU A 333 -2.77 -5.55 -6.02
CA GLU A 333 -3.94 -5.24 -6.84
C GLU A 333 -4.13 -3.71 -7.01
N ARG A 334 -3.94 -2.91 -5.95
CA ARG A 334 -4.06 -1.44 -6.04
C ARG A 334 -2.85 -0.75 -6.66
N ALA A 335 -1.64 -1.28 -6.48
CA ALA A 335 -0.42 -0.66 -7.03
C ALA A 335 -0.45 -0.62 -8.56
N ASP A 336 -0.90 -1.70 -9.20
CA ASP A 336 -0.97 -1.76 -10.67
C ASP A 336 -2.02 -0.78 -11.24
N LEU A 337 -3.16 -0.62 -10.55
CA LEU A 337 -4.18 0.37 -10.89
C LEU A 337 -3.67 1.81 -10.67
N GLY A 338 -3.05 2.08 -9.51
CA GLY A 338 -2.54 3.41 -9.14
C GLY A 338 -1.39 3.91 -10.01
N GLU A 339 -0.51 3.00 -10.47
CA GLU A 339 0.53 3.32 -11.45
C GLU A 339 0.00 3.44 -12.88
N ARG A 340 -1.30 3.24 -13.10
CA ARG A 340 -1.93 3.18 -14.42
C ARG A 340 -1.25 2.15 -15.33
N LYS A 341 -0.86 1.02 -14.75
CA LYS A 341 -0.30 -0.14 -15.44
C LYS A 341 -1.35 -1.13 -15.88
N GLU A 342 -2.60 -0.92 -15.50
CA GLU A 342 -3.74 -1.69 -15.95
C GLU A 342 -4.87 -0.72 -16.33
N ALA A 343 -5.49 -0.94 -17.49
CA ALA A 343 -6.77 -0.35 -17.87
C ALA A 343 -7.89 -1.34 -17.57
N LEU A 344 -8.93 -0.89 -16.86
CA LEU A 344 -10.17 -1.65 -16.70
C LEU A 344 -11.22 -1.04 -17.64
N LEU A 345 -11.76 -1.86 -18.54
CA LEU A 345 -12.70 -1.44 -19.57
C LEU A 345 -13.94 -2.33 -19.56
N ALA A 346 -15.09 -1.77 -19.88
CA ALA A 346 -16.25 -2.54 -20.33
C ALA A 346 -16.43 -2.32 -21.83
N ALA A 347 -16.45 -3.42 -22.59
CA ALA A 347 -16.63 -3.41 -24.03
C ALA A 347 -17.96 -4.06 -24.41
N THR A 348 -18.72 -3.40 -25.28
CA THR A 348 -19.91 -3.99 -25.90
C THR A 348 -19.54 -4.48 -27.29
N ILE A 349 -19.73 -5.77 -27.53
CA ILE A 349 -19.44 -6.45 -28.80
C ILE A 349 -20.70 -7.17 -29.32
N PRO A 350 -20.82 -7.44 -30.63
CA PRO A 350 -21.96 -8.18 -31.16
C PRO A 350 -22.02 -9.60 -30.59
N GLU A 351 -23.20 -10.07 -30.17
CA GLU A 351 -23.37 -11.42 -29.64
C GLU A 351 -23.50 -12.45 -30.78
N ARG A 352 -22.37 -12.83 -31.38
CA ARG A 352 -22.30 -13.83 -32.45
C ARG A 352 -21.03 -14.67 -32.39
N PRO A 353 -21.04 -15.89 -32.95
CA PRO A 353 -19.85 -16.72 -33.09
C PRO A 353 -18.70 -15.94 -33.74
N GLY A 354 -17.52 -16.00 -33.10
CA GLY A 354 -16.30 -15.33 -33.57
C GLY A 354 -16.06 -13.92 -33.02
N SER A 355 -17.05 -13.25 -32.42
CA SER A 355 -16.91 -11.87 -31.91
C SER A 355 -15.80 -11.72 -30.87
N PHE A 356 -15.63 -12.70 -29.98
CA PHE A 356 -14.59 -12.71 -28.95
C PHE A 356 -13.19 -12.73 -29.57
N ARG A 357 -12.99 -13.55 -30.60
CA ARG A 357 -11.72 -13.64 -31.34
C ARG A 357 -11.43 -12.34 -32.07
N GLU A 358 -12.42 -11.78 -32.76
CA GLU A 358 -12.31 -10.49 -33.46
C GLU A 358 -11.94 -9.36 -32.48
N PHE A 359 -12.62 -9.30 -31.33
CA PHE A 359 -12.36 -8.30 -30.31
C PHE A 359 -10.99 -8.48 -29.65
N SER A 360 -10.61 -9.70 -29.28
CA SER A 360 -9.28 -10.00 -28.73
C SER A 360 -8.17 -9.65 -29.72
N SER A 361 -8.35 -9.94 -31.01
CA SER A 361 -7.44 -9.48 -32.07
C SER A 361 -7.39 -7.96 -32.19
N ALA A 362 -8.50 -7.27 -31.93
CA ALA A 362 -8.56 -5.81 -32.00
C ALA A 362 -7.76 -5.10 -30.90
N ILE A 363 -7.59 -5.72 -29.73
CA ILE A 363 -6.76 -5.25 -28.61
C ILE A 363 -5.26 -5.28 -28.98
N GLY A 364 -4.87 -6.19 -29.87
CA GLY A 364 -3.52 -6.33 -30.42
C GLY A 364 -2.59 -7.14 -29.51
N ASN A 365 -1.29 -6.84 -29.53
CA ASN A 365 -0.26 -7.59 -28.80
C ASN A 365 -0.17 -7.25 -27.30
N ARG A 366 -1.18 -6.57 -26.75
CA ARG A 366 -1.20 -6.20 -25.33
C ARG A 366 -1.50 -7.42 -24.47
N ASN A 367 -0.96 -7.41 -23.27
CA ASN A 367 -1.26 -8.47 -22.32
C ASN A 367 -2.64 -8.22 -21.70
N ILE A 368 -3.52 -9.21 -21.79
CA ILE A 368 -4.85 -9.15 -21.19
C ILE A 368 -4.70 -9.73 -19.78
N THR A 369 -5.10 -8.96 -18.77
CA THR A 369 -5.04 -9.35 -17.35
C THR A 369 -6.37 -9.93 -16.89
N GLU A 370 -7.48 -9.46 -17.45
CA GLU A 370 -8.83 -9.96 -17.19
C GLU A 370 -9.66 -10.01 -18.47
N PHE A 371 -10.44 -11.06 -18.64
CA PHE A 371 -11.41 -11.17 -19.72
C PHE A 371 -12.61 -11.96 -19.20
N ASN A 372 -13.67 -11.25 -18.79
CA ASN A 372 -14.83 -11.83 -18.12
C ASN A 372 -16.12 -11.50 -18.85
N TYR A 373 -16.96 -12.51 -19.05
CA TYR A 373 -18.21 -12.43 -19.79
C TYR A 373 -19.19 -13.51 -19.34
N ARG A 374 -20.47 -13.16 -19.34
CA ARG A 374 -21.60 -14.08 -19.21
C ARG A 374 -22.70 -13.68 -20.19
N TYR A 375 -23.27 -14.69 -20.85
CA TYR A 375 -24.41 -14.51 -21.75
C TYR A 375 -25.59 -13.83 -21.03
N SER A 376 -26.15 -12.79 -21.68
CA SER A 376 -27.24 -11.99 -21.10
C SER A 376 -28.28 -11.50 -22.11
N GLY A 377 -28.19 -11.89 -23.39
CA GLY A 377 -29.11 -11.48 -24.45
C GLY A 377 -28.63 -11.93 -25.82
N GLN A 378 -29.39 -11.66 -26.89
CA GLN A 378 -29.10 -12.13 -28.25
C GLN A 378 -28.39 -11.12 -29.14
N ASP A 379 -28.38 -9.82 -28.79
CA ASP A 379 -27.87 -8.77 -29.68
C ASP A 379 -26.46 -8.30 -29.29
N GLU A 380 -26.21 -8.10 -27.99
CA GLU A 380 -24.99 -7.49 -27.48
C GLU A 380 -24.40 -8.28 -26.31
N ALA A 381 -23.09 -8.54 -26.40
CA ALA A 381 -22.28 -9.09 -25.33
C ALA A 381 -21.52 -7.96 -24.62
N ARG A 382 -21.55 -7.95 -23.29
CA ARG A 382 -20.76 -7.03 -22.46
C ARG A 382 -19.58 -7.77 -21.84
N VAL A 383 -18.38 -7.39 -22.25
CA VAL A 383 -17.12 -7.98 -21.77
C VAL A 383 -16.46 -7.02 -20.80
N PHE A 384 -16.09 -7.53 -19.62
CA PHE A 384 -15.21 -6.83 -18.69
C PHE A 384 -13.77 -7.22 -18.99
N LEU A 385 -12.94 -6.23 -19.25
CA LEU A 385 -11.60 -6.38 -19.81
C LEU A 385 -10.58 -5.65 -18.93
N GLY A 386 -9.52 -6.35 -18.54
CA GLY A 386 -8.30 -5.78 -17.98
C GLY A 386 -7.17 -5.87 -19.01
N VAL A 387 -6.47 -4.77 -19.26
CA VAL A 387 -5.32 -4.72 -20.19
C VAL A 387 -4.12 -4.09 -19.51
N GLU A 388 -2.98 -4.79 -19.53
CA GLU A 388 -1.71 -4.26 -19.05
C GLU A 388 -1.23 -3.11 -19.96
N LEU A 389 -0.77 -2.03 -19.33
CA LEU A 389 -0.28 -0.82 -19.96
C LEU A 389 1.22 -0.65 -19.68
N THR A 390 1.94 -0.28 -20.73
CA THR A 390 3.37 0.05 -20.68
C THR A 390 3.63 1.56 -20.69
N ASP A 391 2.87 2.32 -21.48
CA ASP A 391 2.98 3.80 -21.56
C ASP A 391 1.86 4.53 -20.79
N GLY A 392 1.21 3.83 -19.87
CA GLY A 392 0.17 4.38 -19.00
C GLY A 392 -0.99 5.03 -19.75
N LEU A 393 -1.36 6.26 -19.35
CA LEU A 393 -2.52 6.99 -19.84
C LEU A 393 -2.56 7.18 -21.36
N GLU A 394 -1.42 7.47 -21.97
CA GLU A 394 -1.39 7.75 -23.40
C GLU A 394 -1.68 6.48 -24.19
N GLU A 395 -1.13 5.34 -23.76
CA GLU A 395 -1.45 4.04 -24.34
C GLU A 395 -2.93 3.69 -24.14
N GLN A 396 -3.46 3.91 -22.93
CA GLN A 396 -4.87 3.68 -22.63
C GLN A 396 -5.79 4.48 -23.58
N ARG A 397 -5.52 5.78 -23.77
CA ARG A 397 -6.29 6.63 -24.69
C ARG A 397 -6.22 6.12 -26.13
N ARG A 398 -5.00 5.82 -26.62
CA ARG A 398 -4.80 5.25 -27.96
C ARG A 398 -5.53 3.92 -28.14
N LEU A 399 -5.57 3.07 -27.11
CA LEU A 399 -6.29 1.79 -27.13
C LEU A 399 -7.80 2.03 -27.25
N ILE A 400 -8.37 2.88 -26.40
CA ILE A 400 -9.81 3.19 -26.43
C ILE A 400 -10.20 3.79 -27.78
N GLU A 401 -9.45 4.79 -28.27
CA GLU A 401 -9.70 5.42 -29.58
C GLU A 401 -9.65 4.40 -30.73
N SER A 402 -8.67 3.51 -30.73
CA SER A 402 -8.52 2.44 -31.73
C SER A 402 -9.69 1.45 -31.71
N LEU A 403 -10.18 1.07 -30.53
CA LEU A 403 -11.33 0.17 -30.38
C LEU A 403 -12.63 0.86 -30.82
N CYS A 404 -12.84 2.12 -30.44
CA CYS A 404 -13.99 2.91 -30.88
C CYS A 404 -14.00 3.11 -32.41
N ALA A 405 -12.84 3.35 -33.03
CA ALA A 405 -12.71 3.47 -34.48
C ALA A 405 -13.07 2.18 -35.24
N LYS A 406 -12.96 1.02 -34.59
CA LYS A 406 -13.40 -0.28 -35.11
C LYS A 406 -14.88 -0.58 -34.86
N GLY A 407 -15.62 0.34 -34.24
CA GLY A 407 -17.06 0.24 -34.00
C GLY A 407 -17.45 -0.38 -32.65
N TYR A 408 -16.49 -0.63 -31.75
CA TYR A 408 -16.81 -1.11 -30.40
C TYR A 408 -17.22 0.03 -29.48
N GLN A 409 -18.22 -0.21 -28.62
CA GLN A 409 -18.55 0.74 -27.54
C GLN A 409 -17.70 0.41 -26.32
N ILE A 410 -16.85 1.34 -25.90
CA ILE A 410 -15.94 1.16 -24.78
C ILE A 410 -16.26 2.15 -23.66
N LEU A 411 -16.42 1.64 -22.44
CA LEU A 411 -16.51 2.43 -21.22
C LEU A 411 -15.24 2.22 -20.40
N ASP A 412 -14.55 3.32 -20.06
CA ASP A 412 -13.39 3.29 -19.17
C ASP A 412 -13.84 3.21 -17.71
N LEU A 413 -13.40 2.15 -17.03
CA LEU A 413 -13.70 1.83 -15.63
C LEU A 413 -12.46 1.97 -14.73
N SER A 414 -11.33 2.43 -15.26
CA SER A 414 -10.04 2.44 -14.54
C SER A 414 -10.08 3.33 -13.29
N ASP A 415 -10.86 4.42 -13.32
CA ASP A 415 -11.07 5.32 -12.18
C ASP A 415 -12.37 5.00 -11.38
N ASN A 416 -13.08 3.92 -11.69
CA ASN A 416 -14.33 3.54 -11.02
C ASN A 416 -14.07 2.59 -9.84
N GLU A 417 -14.23 3.08 -8.59
CA GLU A 417 -14.00 2.28 -7.37
C GLU A 417 -14.92 1.05 -7.28
N MET A 418 -16.18 1.17 -7.69
CA MET A 418 -17.11 0.04 -7.66
C MET A 418 -16.70 -1.05 -8.66
N ALA A 419 -16.13 -0.67 -9.81
CA ALA A 419 -15.57 -1.62 -10.76
C ALA A 419 -14.31 -2.31 -10.21
N LYS A 420 -13.38 -1.52 -9.65
CA LYS A 420 -12.11 -1.99 -9.09
C LYS A 420 -12.27 -2.92 -7.88
N LEU A 421 -13.21 -2.59 -6.98
CA LEU A 421 -13.36 -3.30 -5.71
C LEU A 421 -14.40 -4.43 -5.75
N HIS A 422 -15.41 -4.31 -6.60
CA HIS A 422 -16.55 -5.23 -6.60
C HIS A 422 -16.77 -5.88 -7.95
N VAL A 423 -17.09 -5.12 -9.02
CA VAL A 423 -17.58 -5.74 -10.27
C VAL A 423 -16.57 -6.67 -10.89
N ARG A 424 -15.26 -6.38 -10.85
CA ARG A 424 -14.22 -7.31 -11.37
C ARG A 424 -14.25 -8.71 -10.73
N TYR A 425 -14.85 -8.84 -9.55
CA TYR A 425 -15.04 -10.12 -8.84
C TYR A 425 -16.45 -10.71 -9.00
N MET A 426 -17.36 -9.98 -9.64
CA MET A 426 -18.79 -10.32 -9.73
C MET A 426 -19.27 -10.52 -11.18
N VAL A 427 -18.49 -10.11 -12.19
CA VAL A 427 -18.84 -10.37 -13.60
C VAL A 427 -18.96 -11.88 -13.82
N GLY A 428 -20.15 -12.31 -14.24
CA GLY A 428 -20.55 -13.71 -14.22
C GLY A 428 -22.04 -13.81 -13.89
N GLY A 429 -22.38 -14.70 -12.97
CA GLY A 429 -23.75 -14.95 -12.54
C GLY A 429 -24.50 -15.93 -13.46
N HIS A 430 -25.79 -16.08 -13.19
CA HIS A 430 -26.67 -16.93 -13.98
C HIS A 430 -26.98 -16.30 -15.34
N ALA A 431 -27.09 -17.14 -16.37
CA ALA A 431 -27.64 -16.75 -17.66
C ALA A 431 -29.08 -17.27 -17.82
N THR A 432 -29.89 -16.54 -18.58
CA THR A 432 -31.19 -16.99 -19.09
C THR A 432 -31.05 -17.41 -20.54
N ASP A 433 -31.93 -18.31 -21.00
CA ASP A 433 -32.05 -18.68 -22.42
C ASP A 433 -30.81 -19.34 -23.05
N VAL A 434 -29.90 -19.87 -22.23
CA VAL A 434 -28.73 -20.63 -22.71
C VAL A 434 -29.09 -22.12 -22.75
N ALA A 435 -29.34 -22.63 -23.94
CA ALA A 435 -29.54 -24.05 -24.18
C ALA A 435 -28.21 -24.80 -24.38
N ASN A 436 -28.16 -26.04 -23.92
CA ASN A 436 -27.06 -27.00 -24.12
C ASN A 436 -25.66 -26.46 -23.72
N GLU A 437 -25.57 -25.70 -22.63
CA GLU A 437 -24.28 -25.24 -22.09
C GLU A 437 -23.49 -26.40 -21.49
N ILE A 438 -22.22 -26.51 -21.88
CA ILE A 438 -21.23 -27.42 -21.30
C ILE A 438 -20.07 -26.57 -20.79
N LEU A 439 -19.60 -26.86 -19.58
CA LEU A 439 -18.60 -26.05 -18.89
C LEU A 439 -17.26 -26.78 -18.83
N TYR A 440 -16.20 -26.10 -19.23
CA TYR A 440 -14.83 -26.61 -19.16
C TYR A 440 -13.91 -25.61 -18.48
N ARG A 441 -13.01 -26.15 -17.67
CA ARG A 441 -11.87 -25.42 -17.11
C ARG A 441 -10.61 -25.82 -17.85
N PHE A 442 -9.90 -24.84 -18.38
CA PHE A 442 -8.65 -25.01 -19.11
C PHE A 442 -7.48 -24.42 -18.33
N GLU A 443 -6.33 -25.07 -18.45
CA GLU A 443 -5.05 -24.58 -17.96
C GLU A 443 -4.04 -24.55 -19.10
N PHE A 444 -3.35 -23.43 -19.25
CA PHE A 444 -2.24 -23.30 -20.19
C PHE A 444 -1.10 -22.46 -19.61
N PRO A 445 0.16 -22.73 -19.98
CA PRO A 445 1.29 -21.92 -19.56
C PRO A 445 1.09 -20.46 -19.97
N GLU A 446 1.18 -19.55 -19.01
CA GLU A 446 0.93 -18.14 -19.26
C GLU A 446 2.09 -17.52 -20.05
N ARG A 447 1.77 -16.90 -21.20
CA ARG A 447 2.74 -16.29 -22.12
C ARG A 447 2.02 -15.22 -22.92
N ARG A 448 2.74 -14.19 -23.39
CA ARG A 448 2.14 -13.19 -24.30
C ARG A 448 1.39 -13.84 -25.46
N GLY A 449 0.14 -13.42 -25.64
CA GLY A 449 -0.78 -13.96 -26.65
C GLY A 449 -1.32 -15.37 -26.37
N ALA A 450 -1.13 -15.93 -25.16
CA ALA A 450 -1.67 -17.25 -24.81
C ALA A 450 -3.20 -17.28 -24.89
N LEU A 451 -3.88 -16.28 -24.33
CA LEU A 451 -5.33 -16.14 -24.44
C LEU A 451 -5.78 -16.03 -25.90
N GLN A 452 -5.09 -15.24 -26.73
CA GLN A 452 -5.42 -15.13 -28.15
C GLN A 452 -5.30 -16.48 -28.86
N ARG A 453 -4.19 -17.22 -28.65
CA ARG A 453 -4.00 -18.56 -29.21
C ARG A 453 -5.08 -19.54 -28.74
N PHE A 454 -5.50 -19.44 -27.49
CA PHE A 454 -6.57 -20.25 -26.94
C PHE A 454 -7.92 -19.93 -27.61
N LEU A 455 -8.26 -18.65 -27.78
CA LEU A 455 -9.46 -18.20 -28.49
C LEU A 455 -9.43 -18.55 -29.98
N ASP A 456 -8.28 -18.45 -30.64
CA ASP A 456 -8.08 -18.90 -32.03
C ASP A 456 -8.29 -20.41 -32.12
N GLY A 457 -7.78 -21.14 -31.13
CA GLY A 457 -7.91 -22.57 -30.97
C GLY A 457 -9.36 -23.01 -30.85
N LEU A 458 -10.20 -22.30 -30.08
CA LEU A 458 -11.61 -22.58 -29.78
C LEU A 458 -12.62 -22.22 -30.91
N ALA A 459 -12.19 -21.56 -31.98
CA ALA A 459 -13.06 -20.81 -32.89
C ALA A 459 -13.84 -21.63 -33.96
N LEU A 460 -14.10 -22.93 -33.77
CA LEU A 460 -14.72 -23.81 -34.78
C LEU A 460 -16.27 -23.86 -34.74
N GLY A 461 -16.92 -22.71 -34.57
CA GLY A 461 -18.36 -22.56 -34.87
C GLY A 461 -19.34 -22.65 -33.69
N TRP A 462 -18.87 -23.02 -32.50
CA TRP A 462 -19.70 -23.02 -31.28
C TRP A 462 -19.74 -21.66 -30.59
N ASN A 463 -20.86 -21.34 -29.94
CA ASN A 463 -21.03 -20.07 -29.23
C ASN A 463 -20.48 -20.16 -27.81
N ILE A 464 -19.77 -19.12 -27.37
CA ILE A 464 -19.28 -18.98 -26.00
C ILE A 464 -20.39 -18.34 -25.16
N SER A 465 -20.85 -19.00 -24.10
CA SER A 465 -21.89 -18.50 -23.20
C SER A 465 -21.35 -18.08 -21.82
N LEU A 466 -20.12 -18.46 -21.50
CA LEU A 466 -19.39 -18.01 -20.31
C LEU A 466 -17.91 -17.94 -20.65
N PHE A 467 -17.25 -16.87 -20.24
CA PHE A 467 -15.81 -16.78 -20.32
C PHE A 467 -15.27 -16.07 -19.08
N HIS A 468 -14.40 -16.72 -18.33
CA HIS A 468 -13.75 -16.11 -17.18
C HIS A 468 -12.26 -16.41 -17.22
N TYR A 469 -11.47 -15.36 -17.43
CA TYR A 469 -10.01 -15.41 -17.44
C TYR A 469 -9.44 -14.31 -16.55
N ARG A 470 -8.49 -14.69 -15.71
CA ARG A 470 -7.77 -13.75 -14.84
C ARG A 470 -6.34 -14.19 -14.65
N ASN A 471 -5.41 -13.28 -14.91
CA ASN A 471 -3.99 -13.50 -14.77
C ASN A 471 -3.44 -12.70 -13.58
N HIS A 472 -3.14 -13.42 -12.49
CA HIS A 472 -2.61 -12.85 -11.23
C HIS A 472 -1.11 -13.11 -11.05
N GLY A 473 -0.34 -13.18 -12.15
CA GLY A 473 1.07 -13.57 -12.08
C GLY A 473 1.26 -15.04 -11.68
N SER A 474 0.28 -15.89 -11.99
CA SER A 474 0.41 -17.34 -11.89
C SER A 474 1.16 -17.87 -13.11
N ASP A 475 1.94 -18.94 -12.93
CA ASP A 475 2.61 -19.65 -14.05
C ASP A 475 1.62 -20.27 -15.05
N TYR A 476 0.35 -20.40 -14.65
CA TYR A 476 -0.73 -20.97 -15.46
C TYR A 476 -1.89 -19.99 -15.62
N GLY A 477 -2.24 -19.70 -16.87
CA GLY A 477 -3.50 -19.09 -17.22
C GLY A 477 -4.61 -20.10 -16.98
N ARG A 478 -5.61 -19.71 -16.17
CA ARG A 478 -6.81 -20.52 -15.93
C ARG A 478 -7.99 -19.86 -16.58
N VAL A 479 -8.66 -20.59 -17.46
CA VAL A 479 -9.89 -20.12 -18.10
C VAL A 479 -11.02 -21.06 -17.71
N LEU A 480 -12.15 -20.50 -17.32
CA LEU A 480 -13.43 -21.20 -17.27
C LEU A 480 -14.25 -20.77 -18.48
N VAL A 481 -14.68 -21.71 -19.31
CA VAL A 481 -15.44 -21.46 -20.53
C VAL A 481 -16.73 -22.28 -20.53
N GLY A 482 -17.85 -21.62 -20.77
CA GLY A 482 -19.12 -22.24 -21.11
C GLY A 482 -19.34 -22.16 -22.60
N MET A 483 -19.69 -23.29 -23.21
CA MET A 483 -19.91 -23.42 -24.65
C MET A 483 -21.32 -23.97 -24.90
N GLN A 484 -22.03 -23.39 -25.87
CA GLN A 484 -23.30 -23.93 -26.33
C GLN A 484 -23.03 -24.97 -27.42
N VAL A 485 -23.19 -26.24 -27.05
CA VAL A 485 -22.89 -27.38 -27.94
C VAL A 485 -24.16 -28.21 -28.11
N PRO A 486 -24.78 -28.22 -29.30
CA PRO A 486 -25.92 -29.07 -29.59
C PRO A 486 -25.65 -30.53 -29.20
N THR A 487 -26.67 -31.24 -28.72
CA THR A 487 -26.51 -32.61 -28.18
C THR A 487 -25.91 -33.57 -29.21
N GLU A 488 -26.28 -33.39 -30.46
CA GLU A 488 -25.79 -34.12 -31.63
C GLU A 488 -24.31 -33.87 -31.97
N GLU A 489 -23.75 -32.73 -31.57
CA GLU A 489 -22.37 -32.32 -31.87
C GLU A 489 -21.39 -32.61 -30.72
N ARG A 490 -21.87 -33.05 -29.55
CA ARG A 490 -21.05 -33.27 -28.35
C ARG A 490 -19.84 -34.19 -28.59
N ALA A 491 -20.05 -35.28 -29.33
CA ALA A 491 -18.97 -36.22 -29.61
C ALA A 491 -17.86 -35.58 -30.48
N ALA A 492 -18.23 -34.73 -31.44
CA ALA A 492 -17.28 -33.99 -32.25
C ALA A 492 -16.54 -32.93 -31.42
N PHE A 493 -17.26 -32.25 -30.53
CA PHE A 493 -16.68 -31.26 -29.62
C PHE A 493 -15.67 -31.87 -28.64
N GLU A 494 -15.96 -33.05 -28.06
CA GLU A 494 -15.02 -33.74 -27.16
C GLU A 494 -13.71 -34.14 -27.85
N VAL A 495 -13.78 -34.61 -29.11
CA VAL A 495 -12.59 -34.93 -29.90
C VAL A 495 -11.78 -33.65 -30.13
N TYR A 496 -12.45 -32.59 -30.55
CA TYR A 496 -11.83 -31.30 -30.83
C TYR A 496 -11.13 -30.70 -29.59
N ILE A 497 -11.78 -30.70 -28.42
CA ILE A 497 -11.17 -30.18 -27.19
C ILE A 497 -9.89 -30.94 -26.81
N ARG A 498 -9.83 -32.26 -27.08
CA ARG A 498 -8.60 -33.06 -26.88
C ARG A 498 -7.51 -32.68 -27.88
N GLU A 499 -7.86 -32.35 -29.12
CA GLU A 499 -6.91 -31.92 -30.16
C GLU A 499 -6.29 -30.55 -29.88
N LEU A 500 -6.93 -29.70 -29.07
CA LEU A 500 -6.35 -28.41 -28.65
C LEU A 500 -5.06 -28.57 -27.82
N GLY A 501 -4.85 -29.74 -27.20
CA GLY A 501 -3.61 -30.05 -26.47
C GLY A 501 -3.43 -29.29 -25.15
N TYR A 502 -4.49 -28.67 -24.63
CA TYR A 502 -4.50 -28.03 -23.31
C TYR A 502 -4.89 -29.01 -22.20
N VAL A 503 -4.47 -28.73 -20.97
CA VAL A 503 -5.01 -29.44 -19.80
C VAL A 503 -6.42 -28.92 -19.56
N PHE A 504 -7.41 -29.80 -19.48
CA PHE A 504 -8.79 -29.41 -19.23
C PHE A 504 -9.52 -30.36 -18.29
N ALA A 505 -10.58 -29.86 -17.66
CA ALA A 505 -11.53 -30.63 -16.88
C ALA A 505 -12.95 -30.18 -17.23
N GLU A 506 -13.88 -31.12 -17.37
CA GLU A 506 -15.30 -30.79 -17.49
C GLU A 506 -15.86 -30.44 -16.09
N GLU A 507 -16.52 -29.29 -16.00
CA GLU A 507 -17.07 -28.75 -14.75
C GLU A 507 -18.61 -28.62 -14.83
N SER A 508 -19.26 -29.17 -15.87
CA SER A 508 -20.70 -29.07 -16.11
C SER A 508 -21.55 -29.59 -14.94
N ALA A 509 -21.06 -30.60 -14.22
CA ALA A 509 -21.72 -31.20 -13.06
C ALA A 509 -21.27 -30.57 -11.72
N ASN A 510 -20.45 -29.52 -11.74
CA ASN A 510 -19.92 -28.91 -10.53
C ASN A 510 -21.04 -28.21 -9.73
N PRO A 511 -21.24 -28.53 -8.45
CA PRO A 511 -22.28 -27.89 -7.63
C PRO A 511 -22.15 -26.36 -7.55
N ALA A 512 -20.93 -25.82 -7.60
CA ALA A 512 -20.70 -24.38 -7.59
C ALA A 512 -21.21 -23.71 -8.87
N TYR A 513 -21.07 -24.38 -10.02
CA TYR A 513 -21.65 -23.92 -11.28
C TYR A 513 -23.17 -23.88 -11.15
N ALA A 514 -23.82 -24.98 -10.78
CA ALA A 514 -25.28 -25.05 -10.65
C ALA A 514 -25.86 -23.97 -9.72
N MET A 515 -25.19 -23.70 -8.59
CA MET A 515 -25.68 -22.74 -7.59
C MET A 515 -25.51 -21.27 -7.97
N PHE A 516 -24.44 -20.89 -8.67
CA PHE A 516 -24.07 -19.46 -8.85
C PHE A 516 -23.93 -19.00 -10.29
N LEU A 517 -23.68 -19.93 -11.22
CA LEU A 517 -23.37 -19.62 -12.61
C LEU A 517 -24.30 -20.31 -13.60
N GLY A 518 -25.05 -21.32 -13.17
CA GLY A 518 -25.85 -22.19 -14.03
C GLY A 518 -26.90 -21.44 -14.84
N THR A 519 -27.51 -22.15 -15.78
CA THR A 519 -28.62 -21.60 -16.56
C THR A 519 -29.90 -21.68 -15.73
N ARG A 520 -30.65 -20.58 -15.67
CA ARG A 520 -31.99 -20.57 -15.09
C ARG A 520 -33.00 -20.66 -16.24
N ALA A 521 -33.99 -21.53 -16.05
CA ALA A 521 -35.13 -21.64 -16.95
C ALA A 521 -36.04 -20.42 -16.86
#